data_AF-A0A5C5G270-F1
#
_entry.id   AF-A0A5C5G270-F1
#
_cell.length_a   1.000
_cell.length_b   1.000
_cell.length_c   1.000
_cell.angle_alpha   90.00
_cell.angle_beta   90.00
_cell.angle_gamma   90.00
#
_symmetry.space_group_name_H-M   'P 1'
#
loop_
_entity.id
_entity.type
_entity.pdbx_description
1 polymer ?
#
loop_
_entity_poly.entity_id
_entity_poly.type
_entity_poly.pdbx_seq_one_letter_code
_entity_poly.pdbx_strand_id
1 'polypeptide(L)'
;MSDDDSPWMDDEPHGSLAAPSAPTGLISQQEWDKLSTRFSDAGYRDGITQGKNERLQAGFDQGFALAAPHAREVGALRGIAASLLALLTVPSANAKKHAGALVGSALAAAGGPPAAERIVAELREIVSALGKLDAVKVLPVDEEAVQHAREHADEGISEVLRERREMRELDELMGGLGSDKKDGQETSGEAKVAECRRRLGDVLRVFGLEGALPPPPNRS
;
A
#
# COMPACT_ATOMS: atom_id res chain seq x y z
N MET A 1 27.53 36.98 -50.85
CA MET A 1 27.50 36.24 -49.58
C MET A 1 27.53 37.30 -48.49
N SER A 2 26.49 38.10 -48.29
CA SER A 2 25.05 37.82 -48.01
C SER A 2 24.79 37.72 -46.51
N ASP A 3 23.84 38.55 -46.07
CA ASP A 3 22.88 38.36 -44.97
C ASP A 3 23.28 38.85 -43.57
N ASP A 4 23.21 40.18 -43.40
CA ASP A 4 22.93 40.84 -42.11
C ASP A 4 21.40 40.99 -41.96
N ASP A 5 20.70 39.88 -41.73
CA ASP A 5 19.26 39.86 -41.40
C ASP A 5 19.07 40.01 -39.88
N SER A 6 19.26 41.23 -39.36
CA SER A 6 18.72 41.60 -38.04
C SER A 6 17.28 42.10 -38.23
N PRO A 7 16.24 41.39 -37.75
CA PRO A 7 14.85 41.65 -38.09
C PRO A 7 14.25 42.83 -37.29
N TRP A 8 15.11 43.68 -36.73
CA TRP A 8 14.76 44.73 -35.78
C TRP A 8 15.38 46.09 -36.11
N MET A 9 16.04 46.24 -37.28
CA MET A 9 16.51 47.54 -37.74
C MET A 9 16.37 47.69 -39.26
N ASP A 10 15.20 48.14 -39.68
CA ASP A 10 14.86 48.97 -40.84
C ASP A 10 13.39 49.39 -40.55
N ASP A 11 12.92 50.63 -40.54
CA ASP A 11 13.41 51.90 -41.04
C ASP A 11 12.66 53.05 -40.31
N GLU A 12 13.21 54.24 -40.45
CA GLU A 12 12.87 55.55 -39.90
C GLU A 12 11.42 56.12 -40.09
N PRO A 13 11.09 57.27 -39.45
CA PRO A 13 9.73 57.75 -39.25
C PRO A 13 9.16 58.65 -40.37
N HIS A 14 7.83 58.80 -40.33
CA HIS A 14 6.95 59.80 -40.99
C HIS A 14 6.23 59.39 -42.28
N GLY A 15 4.92 59.17 -42.15
CA GLY A 15 3.98 59.10 -43.27
C GLY A 15 2.56 58.76 -42.86
N SER A 16 1.87 59.72 -42.23
CA SER A 16 0.46 59.65 -41.83
C SER A 16 -0.46 59.13 -42.94
N LEU A 17 -0.97 57.92 -42.79
CA LEU A 17 -2.24 57.49 -43.39
C LEU A 17 -3.13 56.94 -42.28
N ALA A 18 -4.13 57.74 -41.92
CA ALA A 18 -5.12 57.45 -40.90
C ALA A 18 -5.83 56.11 -41.20
N ALA A 19 -5.44 55.06 -40.50
CA ALA A 19 -6.32 53.93 -40.26
C ALA A 19 -7.33 54.34 -39.17
N PRO A 20 -8.62 53.98 -39.29
CA PRO A 20 -9.56 54.24 -38.21
C PRO A 20 -9.08 53.46 -36.99
N SER A 21 -8.59 54.18 -35.98
CA SER A 21 -8.21 53.60 -34.71
C SER A 21 -9.46 53.00 -34.08
N ALA A 22 -9.66 51.69 -34.26
CA ALA A 22 -10.50 50.93 -33.35
C ALA A 22 -10.00 51.28 -31.94
N PRO A 23 -10.87 51.76 -31.04
CA PRO A 23 -10.43 52.37 -29.80
C PRO A 23 -9.64 51.31 -29.03
N THR A 24 -8.36 51.57 -28.80
CA THR A 24 -7.43 50.66 -28.10
C THR A 24 -8.05 50.13 -26.80
N GLY A 25 -8.90 50.93 -26.14
CA GLY A 25 -9.68 50.53 -24.97
C GLY A 25 -10.66 49.36 -25.19
N LEU A 26 -11.30 49.20 -26.35
CA LEU A 26 -12.17 48.06 -26.64
C LEU A 26 -11.37 46.77 -26.86
N ILE A 27 -10.24 46.85 -27.57
CA ILE A 27 -9.35 45.70 -27.79
C ILE A 27 -8.74 45.27 -26.44
N SER A 28 -8.27 46.23 -25.64
CA SER A 28 -7.77 45.96 -24.29
C SER A 28 -8.85 45.36 -23.39
N GLN A 29 -10.08 45.86 -23.40
CA GLN A 29 -11.18 45.27 -22.62
C GLN A 29 -11.47 43.82 -23.02
N GLN A 30 -11.50 43.52 -24.32
CA GLN A 30 -11.69 42.15 -24.80
C GLN A 30 -10.53 41.23 -24.40
N GLU A 31 -9.30 41.72 -24.39
CA GLU A 31 -8.14 40.98 -23.90
C GLU A 31 -8.19 40.76 -22.39
N TRP A 32 -8.61 41.78 -21.62
CA TRP A 32 -8.82 41.69 -20.17
C TRP A 32 -9.90 40.67 -19.81
N ASP A 33 -11.04 40.67 -20.51
CA ASP A 33 -12.12 39.72 -20.27
C ASP A 33 -11.70 38.28 -20.60
N LYS A 34 -10.94 38.09 -21.68
CA LYS A 34 -10.35 36.80 -22.02
C LYS A 34 -9.36 36.34 -20.96
N LEU A 35 -8.50 37.23 -20.47
CA LEU A 35 -7.53 36.92 -19.42
C LEU A 35 -8.24 36.55 -18.12
N SER A 36 -9.21 37.36 -17.70
CA SER A 36 -10.02 37.17 -16.50
C SER A 36 -10.78 35.83 -16.51
N THR A 37 -11.40 35.50 -17.65
CA THR A 37 -12.09 34.22 -17.83
C THR A 37 -11.11 33.05 -17.71
N ARG A 38 -9.94 33.13 -18.36
CA ARG A 38 -8.90 32.09 -18.26
C ARG A 38 -8.34 31.94 -16.85
N PHE A 39 -8.10 33.04 -16.13
CA PHE A 39 -7.65 32.98 -14.74
C PHE A 39 -8.71 32.40 -13.81
N SER A 40 -9.99 32.73 -14.03
CA SER A 40 -11.10 32.18 -13.25
C SER A 40 -11.29 30.69 -13.51
N ASP A 41 -11.28 30.28 -14.78
CA ASP A 41 -11.38 28.86 -15.17
C ASP A 41 -10.17 28.05 -14.72
N ALA A 42 -8.96 28.61 -14.86
CA ALA A 42 -7.74 27.96 -14.40
C ALA A 42 -7.75 27.82 -12.88
N GLY A 43 -8.09 28.87 -12.13
CA GLY A 43 -8.15 28.84 -10.67
C GLY A 43 -9.21 27.87 -10.15
N TYR A 44 -10.37 27.79 -10.80
CA TYR A 44 -11.42 26.83 -10.43
C TYR A 44 -10.98 25.39 -10.69
N ARG A 45 -10.36 25.12 -11.85
CA ARG A 45 -9.85 23.78 -12.18
C ARG A 45 -8.71 23.39 -11.26
N ASP A 46 -7.81 24.32 -10.95
CA ASP A 46 -6.70 24.11 -10.04
C ASP A 46 -7.21 23.84 -8.62
N GLY A 47 -8.16 24.63 -8.11
CA GLY A 47 -8.79 24.41 -6.80
C GLY A 47 -9.49 23.05 -6.68
N ILE A 48 -10.20 22.60 -7.73
CA ILE A 48 -10.79 21.24 -7.74
C ILE A 48 -9.70 20.17 -7.73
N THR A 49 -8.64 20.37 -8.51
CA THR A 49 -7.56 19.38 -8.63
C THR A 49 -6.77 19.28 -7.33
N GLN A 50 -6.44 20.43 -6.75
CA GLN A 50 -5.80 20.55 -5.46
C GLN A 50 -6.64 19.90 -4.37
N GLY A 51 -7.94 20.22 -4.26
CA GLY A 51 -8.81 19.62 -3.24
C GLY A 51 -8.99 18.11 -3.39
N LYS A 52 -8.99 17.59 -4.62
CA LYS A 52 -9.00 16.14 -4.87
C LYS A 52 -7.69 15.48 -4.44
N ASN A 53 -6.56 16.08 -4.78
CA ASN A 53 -5.24 15.57 -4.39
C ASN A 53 -5.04 15.62 -2.88
N GLU A 54 -5.46 16.69 -2.21
CA GLU A 54 -5.37 16.82 -0.75
C GLU A 54 -6.17 15.73 -0.03
N ARG A 55 -7.41 15.46 -0.46
CA ARG A 55 -8.20 14.36 0.12
C ARG A 55 -7.62 12.98 -0.18
N LEU A 56 -7.15 12.76 -1.41
CA LEU A 56 -6.58 11.47 -1.81
C LEU A 56 -5.29 11.19 -1.03
N GLN A 57 -4.42 12.20 -0.89
CA GLN A 57 -3.18 12.08 -0.14
C GLN A 57 -3.45 11.83 1.34
N ALA A 58 -4.40 12.55 1.95
CA ALA A 58 -4.79 12.32 3.35
C ALA A 58 -5.26 10.88 3.59
N GLY A 59 -6.10 10.34 2.69
CA GLY A 59 -6.54 8.95 2.76
C GLY A 59 -5.40 7.94 2.56
N PHE A 60 -4.48 8.21 1.63
CA PHE A 60 -3.29 7.38 1.45
C PHE A 60 -2.39 7.39 2.68
N ASP A 61 -2.11 8.57 3.25
CA ASP A 61 -1.25 8.72 4.42
C ASP A 61 -1.83 8.01 5.64
N GLN A 62 -3.16 8.09 5.83
CA GLN A 62 -3.87 7.35 6.88
C GLN A 62 -3.76 5.83 6.68
N GLY A 63 -4.04 5.33 5.46
CA GLY A 63 -3.89 3.91 5.16
C GLY A 63 -2.45 3.42 5.29
N PHE A 64 -1.48 4.23 4.89
CA PHE A 64 -0.06 3.92 5.02
C PHE A 64 0.38 3.88 6.49
N ALA A 65 -0.08 4.82 7.32
CA ALA A 65 0.22 4.84 8.75
C ALA A 65 -0.28 3.57 9.46
N LEU A 66 -1.44 3.04 9.04
CA LEU A 66 -1.99 1.79 9.55
C LEU A 66 -1.22 0.56 9.01
N ALA A 67 -0.92 0.51 7.72
CA ALA A 67 -0.32 -0.67 7.09
C ALA A 67 1.19 -0.81 7.32
N ALA A 68 1.93 0.30 7.38
CA ALA A 68 3.39 0.29 7.41
C ALA A 68 3.99 -0.44 8.63
N PRO A 69 3.48 -0.26 9.87
CA PRO A 69 3.99 -1.01 11.03
C PRO A 69 3.82 -2.52 10.87
N HIS A 70 2.65 -2.97 10.43
CA HIS A 70 2.37 -4.40 10.22
C HIS A 70 3.22 -5.00 9.10
N ALA A 71 3.35 -4.29 7.97
CA ALA A 71 4.19 -4.72 6.86
C ALA A 71 5.66 -4.84 7.27
N ARG A 72 6.16 -3.91 8.10
CA ARG A 72 7.52 -3.96 8.65
C ARG A 72 7.71 -5.16 9.59
N GLU A 73 6.75 -5.45 10.46
CA GLU A 73 6.81 -6.60 11.35
C GLU A 73 6.88 -7.92 10.57
N VAL A 74 5.95 -8.13 9.64
CA VAL A 74 5.92 -9.34 8.80
C VAL A 74 7.20 -9.46 7.97
N GLY A 75 7.65 -8.35 7.39
CA GLY A 75 8.90 -8.30 6.62
C GLY A 75 10.12 -8.67 7.47
N ALA A 76 10.21 -8.15 8.70
CA ALA A 76 11.30 -8.47 9.62
C ALA A 76 11.30 -9.95 10.03
N LEU A 77 10.15 -10.49 10.41
CA LEU A 77 10.02 -11.92 10.76
C LEU A 77 10.41 -12.82 9.58
N ARG A 78 9.95 -12.49 8.38
CA ARG A 78 10.30 -13.22 7.15
C ARG A 78 11.79 -13.13 6.85
N GLY A 79 12.39 -11.95 7.00
CA GLY A 79 13.82 -11.74 6.80
C GLY A 79 14.68 -12.55 7.75
N ILE A 80 14.34 -12.57 9.05
CA ILE A 80 15.04 -13.34 10.08
C ILE A 80 14.92 -14.84 9.79
N ALA A 81 13.70 -15.35 9.56
CA ALA A 81 13.46 -16.76 9.30
C ALA A 81 14.17 -17.24 8.01
N ALA A 82 14.11 -16.45 6.93
CA ALA A 82 14.79 -16.76 5.68
C ALA A 82 16.32 -16.73 5.83
N SER A 83 16.86 -15.79 6.60
CA SER A 83 18.31 -15.70 6.84
C SER A 83 18.82 -16.90 7.63
N LEU A 84 18.10 -17.32 8.69
CA LEU A 84 18.42 -18.53 9.44
C LEU A 84 18.32 -19.78 8.58
N LEU A 85 17.25 -19.89 7.78
CA LEU A 85 17.07 -21.01 6.87
C LEU A 85 18.22 -21.08 5.85
N ALA A 86 18.64 -19.94 5.29
CA ALA A 86 19.77 -19.86 4.37
C ALA A 86 21.09 -20.28 5.04
N LEU A 87 21.35 -19.83 6.27
CA LEU A 87 22.53 -20.23 7.04
C LEU A 87 22.59 -21.74 7.30
N LEU A 88 21.43 -22.39 7.50
CA LEU A 88 21.34 -23.83 7.78
C LEU A 88 21.33 -24.71 6.53
N THR A 89 20.84 -24.20 5.40
CA THR A 89 20.61 -25.01 4.18
C THR A 89 21.56 -24.71 3.04
N VAL A 90 22.15 -23.51 2.99
CA VAL A 90 23.09 -23.11 1.93
C VAL A 90 24.51 -23.26 2.46
N PRO A 91 25.29 -24.24 1.96
CA PRO A 91 26.69 -24.36 2.34
C PRO A 91 27.48 -23.19 1.77
N SER A 92 27.73 -22.17 2.58
CA SER A 92 28.58 -21.03 2.24
C SER A 92 29.87 -21.06 3.04
N ALA A 93 31.01 -20.84 2.37
CA ALA A 93 32.32 -20.74 3.02
C ALA A 93 32.34 -19.62 4.08
N ASN A 94 31.65 -18.50 3.81
CA ASN A 94 31.51 -17.39 4.74
C ASN A 94 30.59 -17.74 5.92
N ALA A 95 29.49 -18.45 5.67
CA ALA A 95 28.60 -18.92 6.74
C ALA A 95 29.33 -19.88 7.69
N LYS A 96 30.10 -20.84 7.15
CA LYS A 96 30.93 -21.75 7.97
C LYS A 96 31.99 -21.02 8.78
N LYS A 97 32.64 -20.00 8.21
CA LYS A 97 33.68 -19.22 8.89
C LYS A 97 33.14 -18.36 10.03
N HIS A 98 31.99 -17.70 9.83
CA HIS A 98 31.49 -16.69 10.77
C HIS A 98 30.42 -17.23 11.74
N ALA A 99 29.57 -18.16 11.27
CA ALA A 99 28.45 -18.69 12.04
C ALA A 99 28.55 -20.21 12.28
N GLY A 100 29.41 -20.93 11.55
CA GLY A 100 29.46 -22.39 11.56
C GLY A 100 29.76 -23.00 12.93
N ALA A 101 30.65 -22.39 13.73
CA ALA A 101 30.96 -22.87 15.07
C ALA A 101 29.78 -22.68 16.05
N LEU A 102 29.12 -21.52 15.99
CA LEU A 102 27.96 -21.19 16.83
C LEU A 102 26.74 -22.05 16.45
N VAL A 103 26.47 -22.18 15.15
CA VAL A 103 25.38 -23.01 14.62
C VAL A 103 25.64 -24.48 14.96
N GLY A 104 26.88 -24.95 14.78
CA GLY A 104 27.26 -26.33 15.11
C GLY A 104 27.11 -26.65 16.60
N SER A 105 27.53 -25.74 17.49
CA SER A 105 27.39 -25.95 18.94
C SER A 105 25.93 -25.85 19.40
N ALA A 106 25.15 -24.90 18.87
CA ALA A 106 23.72 -24.75 19.16
C ALA A 106 22.94 -26.01 18.75
N LEU A 107 23.20 -26.54 17.55
CA LEU A 107 22.57 -27.78 17.11
C LEU A 107 23.02 -29.00 17.91
N ALA A 108 24.30 -29.08 18.28
CA ALA A 108 24.79 -30.15 19.14
C ALA A 108 24.08 -30.14 20.51
N ALA A 109 23.90 -28.95 21.10
CA ALA A 109 23.15 -28.78 22.34
C ALA A 109 21.64 -29.10 22.19
N ALA A 110 21.07 -28.85 21.00
CA ALA A 110 19.66 -29.12 20.71
C ALA A 110 19.33 -30.59 20.39
N GLY A 111 20.32 -31.49 20.33
CA GLY A 111 20.12 -32.91 20.02
C GLY A 111 20.75 -33.41 18.72
N GLY A 112 21.68 -32.65 18.14
CA GLY A 112 22.52 -33.08 17.01
C GLY A 112 21.82 -33.02 15.63
N PRO A 113 22.24 -33.84 14.65
CA PRO A 113 21.71 -33.79 13.29
C PRO A 113 20.18 -33.96 13.15
N PRO A 114 19.46 -34.80 13.92
CA PRO A 114 18.00 -34.87 13.80
C PRO A 114 17.30 -33.60 14.30
N ALA A 115 17.92 -32.83 15.20
CA ALA A 115 17.40 -31.53 15.60
C ALA A 115 17.56 -30.49 14.48
N ALA A 116 18.62 -30.59 13.68
CA ALA A 116 18.84 -29.75 12.50
C ALA A 116 17.66 -29.81 11.53
N GLU A 117 17.25 -31.02 11.18
CA GLU A 117 16.20 -31.26 10.19
C GLU A 117 14.86 -30.75 10.68
N ARG A 118 14.56 -30.92 11.97
CA ARG A 118 13.35 -30.38 12.61
C ARG A 118 13.32 -28.85 12.57
N ILE A 119 14.43 -28.21 12.92
CA ILE A 119 14.56 -26.74 12.90
C ILE A 119 14.42 -26.21 11.47
N VAL A 120 15.04 -26.87 10.50
CA VAL A 120 14.94 -26.50 9.08
C VAL A 120 13.51 -26.66 8.57
N ALA A 121 12.83 -27.75 8.92
CA ALA A 121 11.43 -27.96 8.56
C ALA A 121 10.53 -26.87 9.18
N GLU A 122 10.75 -26.54 10.44
CA GLU A 122 10.02 -25.50 11.16
C GLU A 122 10.21 -24.11 10.52
N LEU A 123 11.44 -23.75 10.17
CA LEU A 123 11.73 -22.49 9.47
C LEU A 123 11.08 -22.43 8.09
N ARG A 124 11.02 -23.53 7.35
CA ARG A 124 10.32 -23.59 6.05
C ARG A 124 8.82 -23.36 6.23
N GLU A 125 8.21 -23.98 7.24
CA GLU A 125 6.81 -23.77 7.57
C GLU A 125 6.53 -22.33 7.98
N ILE A 126 7.37 -21.72 8.82
CA ILE A 126 7.24 -20.31 9.21
C ILE A 126 7.34 -19.38 7.99
N VAL A 127 8.34 -19.58 7.12
CA VAL A 127 8.51 -18.77 5.90
C VAL A 127 7.32 -18.94 4.95
N SER A 128 6.80 -20.16 4.80
CA SER A 128 5.60 -20.47 4.01
C SER A 128 4.36 -19.81 4.59
N ALA A 129 4.16 -19.89 5.91
CA ALA A 129 3.05 -19.26 6.61
C ALA A 129 3.09 -17.74 6.47
N LEU A 130 4.24 -17.10 6.72
CA LEU A 130 4.43 -15.67 6.55
C LEU A 130 4.29 -15.23 5.08
N GLY A 131 4.64 -16.09 4.12
CA GLY A 131 4.47 -15.82 2.69
C GLY A 131 3.02 -15.87 2.20
N LYS A 132 2.14 -16.58 2.90
CA LYS A 132 0.70 -16.67 2.59
C LYS A 132 -0.14 -15.58 3.27
N LEU A 133 0.47 -14.77 4.14
CA LEU A 133 -0.20 -13.63 4.77
C LEU A 133 -0.18 -12.44 3.82
N ASP A 134 -1.32 -12.17 3.18
CA ASP A 134 -1.53 -10.94 2.43
C ASP A 134 -1.71 -9.74 3.37
N ALA A 135 -1.28 -8.56 2.93
CA ALA A 135 -1.41 -7.31 3.70
C ALA A 135 -2.84 -7.07 4.19
N VAL A 136 -3.84 -7.38 3.35
CA VAL A 136 -5.28 -7.28 3.65
C VAL A 136 -5.70 -8.12 4.85
N LYS A 137 -5.01 -9.23 5.12
CA LYS A 137 -5.36 -10.15 6.22
C LYS A 137 -4.70 -9.78 7.54
N VAL A 138 -3.63 -8.99 7.50
CA VAL A 138 -2.82 -8.62 8.69
C VAL A 138 -3.28 -7.29 9.28
N LEU A 139 -3.85 -6.41 8.46
CA LEU A 139 -4.46 -5.18 8.92
C LEU A 139 -5.73 -5.47 9.73
N PRO A 140 -6.03 -4.65 10.76
CA PRO A 140 -7.34 -4.68 11.40
C PRO A 140 -8.42 -4.38 10.37
N VAL A 141 -9.59 -5.00 10.54
CA VAL A 141 -10.75 -4.75 9.67
C VAL A 141 -11.15 -3.28 9.83
N ASP A 142 -11.18 -2.54 8.73
CA ASP A 142 -11.62 -1.15 8.70
C ASP A 142 -13.14 -1.09 8.88
N GLU A 143 -13.58 -1.01 10.13
CA GLU A 143 -15.01 -0.96 10.50
C GLU A 143 -15.71 0.28 9.92
N GLU A 144 -14.99 1.40 9.78
CA GLU A 144 -15.52 2.65 9.22
C GLU A 144 -15.75 2.53 7.72
N ALA A 145 -14.79 1.93 6.98
CA ALA A 145 -14.98 1.64 5.56
C ALA A 145 -16.07 0.59 5.31
N VAL A 146 -16.19 -0.43 6.17
CA VAL A 146 -17.28 -1.43 6.09
C VAL A 146 -18.63 -0.78 6.37
N GLN A 147 -18.70 0.11 7.36
CA GLN A 147 -19.92 0.81 7.71
C GLN A 147 -20.32 1.82 6.63
N HIS A 148 -19.38 2.59 6.09
CA HIS A 148 -19.63 3.48 4.96
C HIS A 148 -20.04 2.71 3.70
N ALA A 149 -19.43 1.56 3.41
CA ALA A 149 -19.86 0.69 2.30
C ALA A 149 -21.27 0.12 2.52
N ARG A 150 -21.67 -0.15 3.76
CA ARG A 150 -23.04 -0.57 4.12
C ARG A 150 -24.05 0.57 4.00
N GLU A 151 -23.68 1.77 4.45
CA GLU A 151 -24.55 2.96 4.43
C GLU A 151 -24.76 3.48 3.01
N HIS A 152 -23.75 3.41 2.16
CA HIS A 152 -23.82 3.84 0.76
C HIS A 152 -24.12 2.69 -0.22
N ALA A 153 -24.44 1.49 0.25
CA ALA A 153 -24.80 0.36 -0.60
C ALA A 153 -26.07 0.63 -1.44
N ASP A 154 -26.97 1.50 -0.93
CA ASP A 154 -28.25 1.84 -1.55
C ASP A 154 -28.24 3.20 -2.28
N GLU A 155 -27.19 4.00 -2.13
CA GLU A 155 -27.09 5.31 -2.78
C GLU A 155 -26.70 5.16 -4.27
N GLY A 156 -27.69 5.28 -5.15
CA GLY A 156 -27.51 5.25 -6.61
C GLY A 156 -28.01 3.98 -7.31
N ILE A 157 -28.60 3.03 -6.56
CA ILE A 157 -29.29 1.88 -7.13
C ILE A 157 -30.73 2.30 -7.49
N SER A 158 -31.11 2.16 -8.76
CA SER A 158 -32.50 2.34 -9.21
C SER A 158 -33.45 1.50 -8.35
N GLU A 159 -34.61 2.04 -7.97
CA GLU A 159 -35.63 1.37 -7.13
C GLU A 159 -35.94 -0.06 -7.61
N VAL A 160 -35.95 -0.27 -8.94
CA VAL A 160 -36.14 -1.57 -9.61
C VAL A 160 -35.01 -2.58 -9.31
N LEU A 161 -33.77 -2.11 -9.19
CA LEU A 161 -32.62 -2.94 -8.84
C LEU A 161 -32.58 -3.26 -7.34
N ARG A 162 -33.17 -2.37 -6.51
CA ARG A 162 -33.35 -2.60 -5.07
C ARG A 162 -34.37 -3.72 -4.84
N GLU A 163 -35.55 -3.63 -5.46
CA GLU A 163 -36.59 -4.68 -5.40
C GLU A 163 -36.08 -6.03 -5.94
N ARG A 164 -35.29 -6.03 -7.02
CA ARG A 164 -34.72 -7.26 -7.58
C ARG A 164 -33.64 -7.89 -6.68
N ARG A 165 -32.94 -7.08 -5.88
CA ARG A 165 -31.98 -7.56 -4.89
C ARG A 165 -32.71 -8.17 -3.70
N GLU A 166 -33.73 -7.49 -3.18
CA GLU A 166 -34.58 -7.98 -2.08
C GLU A 166 -35.24 -9.33 -2.44
N MET A 167 -35.72 -9.49 -3.67
CA MET A 167 -36.31 -10.76 -4.13
C MET A 167 -35.29 -11.91 -4.22
N ARG A 168 -34.02 -11.61 -4.49
CA ARG A 168 -32.94 -12.62 -4.48
C ARG A 168 -32.49 -12.98 -3.07
N GLU A 169 -32.40 -12.00 -2.18
CA GLU A 169 -32.08 -12.25 -0.77
C GLU A 169 -33.15 -13.13 -0.12
N LEU A 170 -34.43 -12.89 -0.40
CA LEU A 170 -35.53 -13.74 0.05
C LEU A 170 -35.41 -15.19 -0.47
N ASP A 171 -34.98 -15.38 -1.72
CA ASP A 171 -34.79 -16.70 -2.33
C ASP A 171 -33.57 -17.44 -1.74
N GLU A 172 -32.49 -16.70 -1.44
CA GLU A 172 -31.30 -17.23 -0.78
C GLU A 172 -31.56 -17.61 0.68
N LEU A 173 -32.37 -16.81 1.40
CA LEU A 173 -32.76 -17.09 2.79
C LEU A 173 -33.69 -18.32 2.89
N MET A 174 -34.49 -18.57 1.85
CA MET A 174 -35.32 -19.78 1.73
C MET A 174 -34.50 -21.00 1.26
N GLY A 175 -33.46 -20.80 0.45
CA GLY A 175 -32.56 -21.86 -0.04
C GLY A 175 -31.42 -22.25 0.91
N GLY A 176 -31.08 -21.41 1.89
CA GLY A 176 -29.97 -21.59 2.81
C GLY A 176 -30.18 -22.62 3.92
N LEU A 177 -31.41 -23.10 4.14
CA LEU A 177 -31.73 -24.09 5.20
C LEU A 177 -31.10 -25.49 4.99
N GLY A 178 -30.44 -25.74 3.85
CA GLY A 178 -29.89 -27.06 3.51
C GLY A 178 -28.36 -27.16 3.45
N SER A 179 -27.60 -26.07 3.66
CA SER A 179 -26.14 -26.08 3.50
C SER A 179 -25.46 -25.67 4.81
N ASP A 180 -25.00 -26.67 5.56
CA ASP A 180 -24.07 -26.53 6.68
C ASP A 180 -22.71 -26.07 6.11
N LYS A 181 -22.58 -24.76 5.88
CA LYS A 181 -21.29 -24.13 5.60
C LYS A 181 -20.50 -24.20 6.90
N LYS A 182 -19.47 -25.04 6.93
CA LYS A 182 -18.40 -24.94 7.91
C LYS A 182 -17.76 -23.57 7.78
N ASP A 183 -18.23 -22.63 8.59
CA ASP A 183 -17.53 -21.38 8.90
C ASP A 183 -16.22 -21.76 9.58
N GLY A 184 -15.20 -21.96 8.75
CA GLY A 184 -13.82 -22.02 9.20
C GLY A 184 -13.48 -20.66 9.75
N GLN A 185 -13.59 -20.53 11.08
CA GLN A 185 -13.14 -19.40 11.89
C GLN A 185 -11.81 -18.86 11.33
N GLU A 186 -11.89 -17.79 10.52
CA GLU A 186 -10.70 -17.15 9.96
C GLU A 186 -9.97 -16.53 11.14
N THR A 187 -8.97 -17.25 11.64
CA THR A 187 -8.06 -16.70 12.63
C THR A 187 -7.44 -15.46 12.02
N SER A 188 -7.72 -14.30 12.65
CA SER A 188 -7.23 -12.98 12.25
C SER A 188 -5.75 -13.06 11.89
N GLY A 189 -5.32 -12.40 10.81
CA GLY A 189 -3.93 -12.49 10.37
C GLY A 189 -2.95 -12.03 11.44
N GLU A 190 -3.35 -11.14 12.35
CA GLU A 190 -2.58 -10.79 13.54
C GLU A 190 -2.28 -12.00 14.43
N ALA A 191 -3.26 -12.86 14.67
CA ALA A 191 -3.08 -14.07 15.47
C ALA A 191 -2.08 -15.03 14.81
N LYS A 192 -2.11 -15.13 13.48
CA LYS A 192 -1.15 -15.93 12.70
C LYS A 192 0.26 -15.33 12.75
N VAL A 193 0.39 -14.01 12.68
CA VAL A 193 1.69 -13.32 12.85
C VAL A 193 2.24 -13.54 14.25
N ALA A 194 1.41 -13.41 15.30
CA ALA A 194 1.80 -13.64 16.68
C ALA A 194 2.22 -15.10 16.93
N GLU A 195 1.53 -16.06 16.30
CA GLU A 195 1.93 -17.47 16.33
C GLU A 195 3.28 -17.70 15.64
N CYS A 196 3.47 -17.17 14.43
CA CYS A 196 4.74 -17.28 13.70
C CYS A 196 5.90 -16.64 14.48
N ARG A 197 5.67 -15.48 15.11
CA ARG A 197 6.63 -14.78 15.97
C ARG A 197 7.05 -15.65 17.15
N ARG A 198 6.10 -16.26 17.86
CA ARG A 198 6.38 -17.15 19.00
C ARG A 198 7.21 -18.36 18.57
N ARG A 199 6.79 -19.04 17.50
CA ARG A 199 7.51 -20.19 16.93
C ARG A 199 8.94 -19.82 16.51
N LEU A 200 9.12 -18.65 15.87
CA LEU A 200 10.44 -18.15 15.50
C LEU A 200 11.28 -17.81 16.74
N GLY A 201 10.67 -17.28 17.81
CA GLY A 201 11.35 -17.03 19.08
C GLY A 201 11.87 -18.30 19.74
N ASP A 202 11.10 -19.39 19.71
CA ASP A 202 11.54 -20.69 20.24
C ASP A 202 12.72 -21.25 19.43
N VAL A 203 12.73 -21.06 18.10
CA VAL A 203 13.88 -21.41 17.26
C VAL A 203 15.09 -20.54 17.60
N LEU A 204 14.91 -19.23 17.73
CA LEU A 204 16.00 -18.29 18.06
C LEU A 204 16.62 -18.56 19.43
N ARG A 205 15.83 -19.02 20.41
CA ARG A 205 16.32 -19.43 21.73
C ARG A 205 17.36 -20.54 21.63
N VAL A 206 17.20 -21.50 20.72
CA VAL A 206 18.19 -22.56 20.47
C VAL A 206 19.55 -21.98 20.08
N PHE A 207 19.55 -20.85 19.37
CA PHE A 207 20.77 -20.16 18.92
C PHE A 207 21.23 -19.06 19.88
N GLY A 208 20.55 -18.84 21.01
CA GLY A 208 20.86 -17.75 21.95
C GLY A 208 20.55 -16.34 21.41
N LEU A 209 19.65 -16.23 20.43
CA LEU A 209 19.33 -14.99 19.72
C LEU A 209 17.97 -14.39 20.13
N GLU A 210 17.59 -14.49 21.40
CA GLU A 210 16.26 -14.08 21.89
C GLU A 210 15.96 -12.58 21.68
N GLY A 211 17.01 -11.74 21.65
CA GLY A 211 16.87 -10.29 21.41
C GLY A 211 16.74 -9.88 19.94
N ALA A 212 16.77 -10.82 19.00
CA ALA A 212 16.74 -10.50 17.56
C ALA A 212 15.33 -10.19 17.02
N LEU A 213 14.28 -10.50 17.78
CA LEU A 213 12.90 -10.22 17.38
C LEU A 213 12.56 -8.74 17.59
N PRO A 214 11.97 -8.06 16.59
CA PRO A 214 11.50 -6.69 16.78
C PRO A 214 10.42 -6.64 17.87
N PRO A 215 10.24 -5.55 18.63
CA PRO A 215 9.11 -5.43 19.55
C PRO A 215 7.79 -5.50 18.76
N PRO A 216 6.69 -6.03 19.34
CA PRO A 216 5.38 -5.94 18.71
C PRO A 216 4.97 -4.46 18.56
N PRO A 217 4.23 -4.09 17.51
CA PRO A 217 3.74 -2.72 17.36
C PRO A 217 2.89 -2.34 18.57
N ASN A 218 3.15 -1.16 19.14
CA ASN A 218 2.36 -0.63 20.25
C ASN A 218 0.90 -0.50 19.81
N ARG A 219 0.00 -1.18 20.51
CA ARG A 219 -1.45 -0.99 20.37
C ARG A 219 -1.78 0.35 21.03
N SER A 220 -1.89 1.41 20.23
CA SER A 220 -2.43 2.71 20.66
C SER A 220 -3.90 2.80 20.31
#